data_AF-A0A072TSC0-F1
#
_entry.id   AF-A0A072TSC0-F1
#
_cell.length_a   1.000
_cell.length_b   1.000
_cell.length_c   1.000
_cell.angle_alpha   90.00
_cell.angle_beta   90.00
_cell.angle_gamma   90.00
#
_symmetry.space_group_name_H-M   'P 1'
#
loop_
_entity.id
_entity.type
_entity.pdbx_description
1 polymer ?
#
loop_
_entity_poly.entity_id
_entity_poly.type
_entity_poly.pdbx_seq_one_letter_code
_entity_poly.pdbx_strand_id
1 'polypeptide(L)' 'MRAVLLLFESISGLKVNFNKSMLTGVNISDSWLSEAALVLNCRKGTIPFVYLGLPIGGDSMKIAF' A
#
# COMPACT_ATOMS: atom_id res chain seq x y z
N MET A 1 4.63 -2.28 12.43
CA MET A 1 4.35 -2.71 11.03
C MET A 1 5.62 -3.01 10.23
N ARG A 2 6.59 -2.08 10.13
CA ARG A 2 7.84 -2.34 9.37
C ARG A 2 8.60 -3.60 9.81
N ALA A 3 8.72 -3.83 11.12
CA ALA A 3 9.37 -5.02 11.67
C ALA A 3 8.74 -6.34 11.19
N VAL A 4 7.41 -6.38 11.02
CA VAL A 4 6.70 -7.59 10.56
C VAL A 4 7.09 -7.91 9.11
N LEU A 5 7.21 -6.91 8.25
CA LEU A 5 7.63 -7.09 6.87
C LEU A 5 9.11 -7.53 6.76
N LEU A 6 9.96 -7.04 7.67
CA LEU A 6 11.35 -7.51 7.76
C LEU A 6 11.46 -8.95 8.27
N LEU A 7 10.63 -9.34 9.24
CA LEU A 7 10.53 -10.73 9.68
C LEU A 7 10.03 -11.64 8.56
N PHE A 8 9.01 -11.20 7.81
CA PHE A 8 8.55 -11.92 6.62
C PHE A 8 9.68 -12.11 5.61
N GLU A 9 10.45 -11.06 5.30
CA GLU A 9 11.61 -11.14 4.41
C GLU A 9 12.64 -12.15 4.91
N SER A 10 12.91 -12.17 6.22
CA SER A 10 13.84 -13.13 6.83
C SER A 10 13.37 -14.58 6.78
N ILE A 11 12.06 -14.83 6.96
CA ILE A 11 11.51 -16.19 7.03
C ILE A 11 11.23 -16.75 5.62
N SER A 12 10.74 -15.91 4.71
CA SER A 12 10.39 -16.31 3.35
C SER A 12 11.58 -16.35 2.39
N GLY A 13 12.69 -15.66 2.73
CA GLY A 13 13.81 -15.43 1.81
C GLY A 13 13.50 -14.45 0.67
N LEU A 14 12.32 -13.82 0.68
CA LEU A 14 11.90 -12.85 -0.33
C LEU A 14 12.24 -11.42 0.09
N LYS A 15 12.77 -10.61 -0.83
CA LYS A 15 13.09 -9.21 -0.57
C LYS A 15 11.84 -8.32 -0.67
N VAL A 16 11.46 -7.65 0.41
CA VAL A 16 10.38 -6.66 0.37
C VAL A 16 10.89 -5.37 -0.27
N ASN A 17 10.23 -4.92 -1.33
CA ASN A 17 10.59 -3.69 -2.03
C ASN A 17 9.70 -2.52 -1.61
N PHE A 18 10.09 -1.85 -0.53
CA PHE A 18 9.36 -0.69 0.01
C PHE A 18 9.20 0.46 -1.01
N ASN A 19 10.17 0.63 -1.92
CA ASN A 19 10.09 1.62 -3.00
C ASN A 19 9.03 1.28 -4.05
N LYS A 20 8.63 0.01 -4.19
CA LYS A 20 7.51 -0.41 -5.04
C LYS A 20 6.20 -0.59 -4.27
N SER A 21 6.28 -0.74 -2.95
CA SER A 21 5.12 -0.83 -2.07
C SER A 21 4.35 0.50 -1.97
N MET A 22 3.05 0.38 -1.76
CA MET A 22 2.14 1.50 -1.58
C MET A 22 1.22 1.23 -0.38
N LEU A 23 1.03 2.23 0.48
CA LEU A 23 0.11 2.19 1.62
C LEU A 23 -1.11 3.05 1.31
N THR A 24 -2.29 2.43 1.31
CA THR A 24 -3.56 3.10 1.06
C THR A 24 -4.47 2.96 2.28
N GLY A 25 -5.12 4.05 2.68
CA GLY A 25 -6.01 4.06 3.82
C GLY A 25 -7.50 4.04 3.45
N VAL A 26 -8.31 3.37 4.27
CA VAL A 26 -9.78 3.35 4.17
C VAL A 26 -10.36 4.00 5.42
N ASN A 27 -11.12 5.09 5.26
CA ASN A 27 -11.75 5.81 6.36
C ASN A 27 -10.77 6.24 7.49
N ILE A 28 -9.56 6.65 7.12
CA ILE A 28 -8.54 7.17 8.03
C ILE A 28 -8.08 8.54 7.56
N SER A 29 -7.60 9.36 8.51
CA SER A 29 -7.14 10.70 8.20
C SER A 29 -5.92 10.68 7.29
N ASP A 30 -5.88 11.64 6.39
CA ASP A 30 -4.78 11.80 5.44
C ASP A 30 -3.43 12.04 6.13
N SER A 31 -3.46 12.75 7.27
CA SER A 31 -2.30 13.00 8.12
C SER A 31 -1.72 11.71 8.68
N TRP A 32 -2.56 10.84 9.24
CA TRP A 32 -2.11 9.56 9.79
C TRP A 32 -1.56 8.65 8.71
N LEU A 33 -2.22 8.60 7.54
CA LEU A 33 -1.76 7.79 6.42
C LEU A 33 -0.38 8.25 5.91
N SER A 34 -0.16 9.57 5.86
CA SER A 34 1.12 10.16 5.45
C SER A 34 2.24 9.78 6.43
N GLU A 35 2.01 9.92 7.73
CA GLU A 35 2.97 9.50 8.76
C GLU A 35 3.26 8.00 8.70
N ALA A 36 2.23 7.16 8.53
CA ALA A 36 2.41 5.72 8.42
C ALA A 36 3.23 5.32 7.18
N ALA A 37 3.02 5.98 6.04
CA ALA A 37 3.79 5.76 4.82
C ALA A 37 5.26 6.16 4.98
N LEU A 38 5.54 7.27 5.68
CA LEU A 38 6.90 7.71 6.01
C LEU A 38 7.61 6.70 6.92
N VAL A 39 6.95 6.22 7.98
CA VAL A 39 7.51 5.22 8.91
C VAL A 39 7.81 3.89 8.20
N LEU A 40 6.99 3.51 7.22
CA LEU A 40 7.21 2.32 6.39
C LEU A 40 8.20 2.55 5.24
N ASN A 41 8.58 3.80 4.96
CA ASN A 41 9.37 4.20 3.81
C ASN A 41 8.78 3.69 2.47
N CYS A 42 7.47 3.83 2.31
CA CYS A 42 6.75 3.42 1.10
C CYS A 42 5.91 4.58 0.53
N ARG A 43 5.37 4.40 -0.67
CA ARG A 43 4.50 5.42 -1.27
C ARG A 43 3.13 5.44 -0.58
N LYS A 44 2.57 6.63 -0.39
CA LYS A 44 1.16 6.79 -0.05
C LYS A 44 0.30 6.59 -1.30
N GLY A 45 -0.77 5.82 -1.17
CA GLY A 45 -1.75 5.56 -2.22
C GLY A 45 -3.11 6.14 -1.90
N THR A 46 -3.94 6.25 -2.93
CA THR A 46 -5.31 6.76 -2.88
C THR A 46 -6.26 5.72 -3.48
N ILE A 47 -7.53 5.73 -3.04
CA ILE A 47 -8.59 4.91 -3.62
C ILE A 47 -9.41 5.79 -4.58
N PRO A 48 -9.84 5.28 -5.76
CA PRO A 48 -9.56 3.95 -6.30
C PRO A 48 -8.18 3.81 -6.97
N PHE A 49 -7.66 2.58 -7.09
CA PHE A 49 -6.40 2.27 -7.78
C PHE A 49 -6.41 0.88 -8.43
N VAL A 50 -5.43 0.58 -9.30
CA VAL A 50 -5.23 -0.75 -9.90
C VAL A 50 -4.13 -1.51 -9.17
N TYR A 51 -4.43 -2.76 -8.83
CA TYR A 51 -3.44 -3.71 -8.34
C TYR A 51 -3.45 -4.96 -9.21
N LEU A 52 -2.33 -5.24 -9.89
CA LEU A 52 -2.16 -6.41 -10.76
C LEU A 52 -3.29 -6.57 -11.80
N GLY A 53 -3.77 -5.45 -12.36
CA GLY A 53 -4.85 -5.43 -13.34
C GLY A 53 -6.26 -5.43 -12.73
N LEU A 54 -6.39 -5.47 -11.41
CA LEU A 54 -7.68 -5.46 -10.71
C LEU A 54 -7.96 -4.07 -10.11
N PRO A 55 -9.13 -3.45 -10.38
CA PRO A 55 -9.55 -2.21 -9.73
C PRO A 55 -9.90 -2.44 -8.26
N ILE A 56 -9.34 -1.64 -7.36
CA ILE A 56 -9.57 -1.68 -5.91
C ILE A 56 -10.29 -0.41 -5.45
N GLY A 57 -11.41 -0.60 -4.76
CA GLY A 57 -12.14 0.44 -4.03
C GLY A 57 -12.88 1.48 -4.88
N GLY A 58 -13.07 1.22 -6.18
CA GLY A 58 -14.03 1.95 -6.99
C GLY A 58 -15.00 1.00 -7.68
N ASP A 59 -16.08 1.58 -8.22
CA ASP A 59 -17.13 0.85 -8.92
C ASP A 59 -16.56 0.26 -10.22
N SER A 60 -16.56 -1.06 -10.33
CA SER A 60 -16.04 -1.78 -11.51
C SER A 60 -16.73 -1.38 -12.81
N MET A 61 -17.92 -0.77 -12.74
CA MET A 61 -18.63 -0.25 -13.91
C MET A 61 -18.28 1.20 -14.28
N LYS A 62 -17.57 1.96 -13.43
CA LYS A 62 -17.33 3.40 -13.61
C LYS A 62 -15.88 3.83 -13.65
N ILE A 63 -14.94 2.92 -13.39
CA ILE A 63 -13.52 3.24 -13.51
C ILE A 63 -13.10 3.03 -14.97
N ALA A 64 -13.01 4.13 -15.72
CA ALA A 64 -12.29 4.16 -16.99
C ALA A 64 -10.80 4.42 -16.70
N PHE A 65 -9.92 3.56 -17.21
CA PHE A 65 -8.47 3.73 -17.18
C PHE A 65 -7.98 4.48 -18.42
#